data_AF-A0A815QAM5-F1
#
_entry.id   AF-A0A815QAM5-F1
#
_cell.length_a   1.000
_cell.length_b   1.000
_cell.length_c   1.000
_cell.angle_alpha   90.00
_cell.angle_beta   90.00
_cell.angle_gamma   90.00
#
_symmetry.space_group_name_H-M   'P 1'
#
loop_
_entity.id
_entity.type
_entity.pdbx_description
1 polymer ?
#
loop_
_entity_poly.entity_id
_entity_poly.type
_entity_poly.pdbx_seq_one_letter_code
_entity_poly.pdbx_strand_id
1 'polypeptide(L)'
;GLPGQAGFPGAKGLSGQVGLPGRPGSPGSLGARGPVGDSGYPGSAGLHGSPGAPGGPGHPGYPGDMGEGSFIFARHSQDTTTPQCPHGTTRLQDGGYSFMGIQGDTYAAHQDLGSSGSCLRRFSAMPFLFCDIGNSCHYASRNDYSYWLSTNEPMSASMSPFETRDIPSHLSRCAVCESSTPVFAIHSQSQRVPACPDGYDLLWTGYSFVFTSADGGRGDQQSLQSPGSCLEKYHDRPYFHCKDHSHCNYYPNMMTFYLATLDDYTGFEKPKLRTLKAGTQRQYISRCAVCHANLFKQTARGPSAFFAQVKKL
;
A
#
# COMPACT_ATOMS: atom_id res chain seq x y z
N GLY A 1 -73.74 -0.16 -17.60
CA GLY A 1 -73.47 -1.57 -17.98
C GLY A 1 -74.75 -2.16 -18.50
N LEU A 2 -74.68 -2.97 -19.56
CA LEU A 2 -75.85 -3.69 -20.08
C LEU A 2 -75.83 -5.13 -19.50
N PRO A 3 -76.90 -5.58 -18.81
CA PRO A 3 -77.01 -6.96 -18.32
C PRO A 3 -77.33 -7.96 -19.44
N GLY A 4 -76.81 -9.18 -19.30
CA GLY A 4 -76.90 -10.25 -20.30
C GLY A 4 -78.24 -10.99 -20.36
N GLN A 5 -78.36 -11.87 -21.36
CA GLN A 5 -79.41 -12.89 -21.45
C GLN A 5 -78.81 -14.29 -21.43
N ALA A 6 -79.55 -15.21 -20.80
CA ALA A 6 -79.20 -16.59 -20.51
C ALA A 6 -79.22 -17.51 -21.76
N GLY A 7 -78.50 -18.62 -21.66
CA GLY A 7 -78.26 -19.56 -22.77
C GLY A 7 -79.36 -20.59 -23.03
N PHE A 8 -79.06 -21.52 -23.93
CA PHE A 8 -79.86 -22.72 -24.19
C PHE A 8 -78.96 -23.97 -24.18
N PRO A 9 -79.40 -25.10 -23.62
CA PRO A 9 -78.66 -26.36 -23.63
C PRO A 9 -79.13 -27.33 -24.73
N GLY A 10 -78.29 -28.34 -25.00
CA GLY A 10 -78.66 -29.62 -25.62
C GLY A 10 -77.72 -30.02 -26.75
N ALA A 11 -77.49 -31.29 -27.06
CA ALA A 11 -78.06 -32.55 -26.59
C ALA A 11 -76.99 -33.66 -26.64
N LYS A 12 -77.28 -34.80 -26.02
CA LYS A 12 -76.35 -35.93 -25.83
C LYS A 12 -76.68 -37.11 -26.78
N GLY A 13 -75.66 -37.89 -27.14
CA GLY A 13 -75.76 -39.25 -27.69
C GLY A 13 -75.15 -39.35 -29.10
N LEU A 14 -74.54 -40.46 -29.53
CA LEU A 14 -74.88 -41.86 -29.27
C LEU A 14 -73.62 -42.76 -29.19
N SER A 15 -73.77 -43.91 -28.53
CA SER A 15 -72.79 -45.01 -28.44
C SER A 15 -72.67 -45.80 -29.75
N GLY A 16 -71.50 -46.41 -29.99
CA GLY A 16 -71.18 -47.12 -31.24
C GLY A 16 -71.49 -48.62 -31.29
N GLN A 17 -70.94 -49.27 -32.32
CA GLN A 17 -70.75 -50.72 -32.67
C GLN A 17 -71.11 -50.94 -34.15
N VAL A 18 -70.66 -51.92 -34.95
CA VAL A 18 -69.78 -53.11 -34.92
C VAL A 18 -69.38 -53.37 -36.41
N GLY A 19 -68.27 -54.08 -36.70
CA GLY A 19 -67.66 -54.18 -38.05
C GLY A 19 -67.99 -55.40 -38.93
N LEU A 20 -66.97 -55.77 -39.74
CA LEU A 20 -66.80 -56.91 -40.70
C LEU A 20 -67.25 -56.60 -42.16
N PRO A 21 -66.85 -57.35 -43.23
CA PRO A 21 -65.91 -58.48 -43.41
C PRO A 21 -64.87 -58.27 -44.58
N GLY A 22 -64.13 -59.31 -44.99
CA GLY A 22 -62.80 -59.23 -45.67
C GLY A 22 -62.64 -59.46 -47.20
N ARG A 23 -61.44 -59.98 -47.54
CA ARG A 23 -60.56 -59.88 -48.75
C ARG A 23 -61.05 -60.52 -50.07
N PRO A 24 -60.52 -60.09 -51.25
CA PRO A 24 -59.73 -61.01 -52.13
C PRO A 24 -58.49 -60.38 -52.85
N GLY A 25 -57.68 -61.19 -53.57
CA GLY A 25 -56.28 -60.92 -54.00
C GLY A 25 -55.97 -60.48 -55.45
N SER A 26 -54.71 -60.70 -55.86
CA SER A 26 -53.83 -60.00 -56.86
C SER A 26 -54.01 -60.31 -58.37
N PRO A 27 -53.42 -59.45 -59.25
CA PRO A 27 -52.65 -59.94 -60.42
C PRO A 27 -51.23 -59.31 -60.58
N GLY A 28 -50.36 -59.97 -61.38
CA GLY A 28 -48.90 -59.77 -61.45
C GLY A 28 -48.31 -58.73 -62.41
N SER A 29 -46.98 -58.71 -62.52
CA SER A 29 -46.14 -57.71 -63.22
C SER A 29 -46.09 -57.85 -64.76
N LEU A 30 -45.91 -56.73 -65.48
CA LEU A 30 -45.53 -56.70 -66.90
C LEU A 30 -44.46 -55.62 -67.18
N GLY A 31 -43.56 -55.89 -68.15
CA GLY A 31 -42.18 -55.37 -68.24
C GLY A 31 -41.88 -54.07 -69.01
N ALA A 32 -40.57 -53.83 -69.20
CA ALA A 32 -39.96 -52.55 -69.56
C ALA A 32 -40.09 -52.10 -71.03
N ARG A 33 -39.97 -50.79 -71.27
CA ARG A 33 -39.73 -50.17 -72.59
C ARG A 33 -38.57 -49.17 -72.52
N GLY A 34 -37.76 -49.14 -73.59
CA GLY A 34 -36.40 -48.61 -73.66
C GLY A 34 -36.21 -47.08 -73.69
N PRO A 35 -34.95 -46.62 -73.78
CA PRO A 35 -34.54 -45.26 -73.41
C PRO A 35 -34.85 -44.21 -74.50
N VAL A 36 -35.16 -42.99 -74.05
CA VAL A 36 -35.21 -41.77 -74.86
C VAL A 36 -33.90 -41.00 -74.65
N GLY A 37 -33.28 -40.53 -75.74
CA GLY A 37 -31.92 -39.97 -75.75
C GLY A 37 -31.74 -38.63 -75.04
N ASP A 38 -30.49 -38.35 -74.68
CA ASP A 38 -30.08 -37.22 -73.84
C ASP A 38 -30.31 -35.85 -74.51
N SER A 39 -30.87 -34.91 -73.75
CA SER A 39 -30.88 -33.48 -74.08
C SER A 39 -29.59 -32.83 -73.57
N GLY A 40 -28.98 -31.96 -74.38
CA GLY A 40 -27.68 -31.34 -74.06
C GLY A 40 -27.67 -30.51 -72.76
N TYR A 41 -26.53 -30.53 -72.07
CA TYR A 41 -26.34 -29.83 -70.80
C TYR A 41 -26.40 -28.29 -70.96
N PRO A 42 -27.13 -27.57 -70.10
CA PRO A 42 -26.99 -26.11 -69.97
C PRO A 42 -25.58 -25.73 -69.47
N GLY A 43 -25.04 -24.61 -69.96
CA GLY A 43 -23.72 -24.11 -69.56
C GLY A 43 -23.60 -23.87 -68.05
N SER A 44 -22.41 -24.09 -67.51
CA SER A 44 -22.12 -23.94 -66.08
C SER A 44 -22.36 -22.51 -65.60
N ALA A 45 -22.97 -22.38 -64.41
CA ALA A 45 -23.12 -21.10 -63.73
C ALA A 45 -21.73 -20.51 -63.38
N GLY A 46 -21.55 -19.20 -63.57
CA GLY A 46 -20.30 -18.51 -63.25
C GLY A 46 -19.97 -18.61 -61.75
N LEU A 47 -18.68 -18.75 -61.44
CA LEU A 47 -18.19 -18.89 -60.07
C LEU A 47 -18.54 -17.65 -59.23
N HIS A 48 -19.05 -17.88 -58.02
CA HIS A 48 -19.35 -16.82 -57.06
C HIS A 48 -18.04 -16.14 -56.63
N GLY A 49 -18.02 -14.80 -56.58
CA GLY A 49 -16.84 -14.03 -56.16
C GLY A 49 -16.42 -14.38 -54.73
N SER A 50 -15.12 -14.48 -54.48
CA SER A 50 -14.59 -14.82 -53.16
C SER A 50 -14.96 -13.74 -52.12
N PRO A 51 -15.28 -14.13 -50.86
CA PRO A 51 -15.52 -13.17 -49.78
C PRO A 51 -14.34 -12.19 -49.61
N GLY A 52 -14.64 -10.92 -49.32
CA GLY A 52 -13.62 -9.92 -49.03
C GLY A 52 -12.76 -10.30 -47.82
N ALA A 53 -11.50 -9.91 -47.83
CA ALA A 53 -10.58 -10.20 -46.73
C ALA A 53 -11.07 -9.55 -45.41
N PRO A 54 -10.87 -10.21 -44.25
CA PRO A 54 -11.18 -9.62 -42.95
C PRO A 54 -10.46 -8.27 -42.76
N GLY A 55 -11.15 -7.30 -42.15
CA GLY A 55 -10.53 -6.03 -41.77
C GLY A 55 -9.34 -6.26 -40.82
N GLY A 56 -8.30 -5.45 -40.98
CA GLY A 56 -7.12 -5.53 -40.11
C GLY A 56 -7.47 -5.29 -38.63
N PRO A 57 -6.63 -5.76 -37.69
CA PRO A 57 -6.82 -5.47 -36.27
C PRO A 57 -6.89 -3.97 -36.01
N GLY A 58 -7.79 -3.55 -35.11
CA GLY A 58 -7.83 -2.18 -34.62
C GLY A 58 -6.49 -1.77 -34.01
N HIS A 59 -6.12 -0.50 -34.14
CA HIS A 59 -4.89 0.01 -33.53
C HIS A 59 -4.96 -0.19 -32.01
N PRO A 60 -3.84 -0.52 -31.35
CA PRO A 60 -3.78 -0.54 -29.88
C PRO A 60 -4.34 0.77 -29.34
N GLY A 61 -5.18 0.69 -28.30
CA GLY A 61 -5.60 1.89 -27.58
C GLY A 61 -4.36 2.65 -27.08
N TYR A 62 -4.43 3.98 -27.08
CA TYR A 62 -3.37 4.80 -26.50
C TYR A 62 -3.09 4.33 -25.05
N PRO A 63 -1.82 4.27 -24.62
CA PRO A 63 -1.50 4.06 -23.21
C PRO A 63 -2.32 5.07 -22.40
N GLY A 64 -3.06 4.60 -21.39
CA GLY A 64 -3.74 5.51 -20.47
C GLY A 64 -2.70 6.44 -19.84
N ASP A 65 -3.02 7.72 -19.71
CA ASP A 65 -2.20 8.65 -18.92
C ASP A 65 -1.96 8.00 -17.55
N MET A 66 -0.71 7.65 -17.24
CA MET A 66 -0.34 7.39 -15.87
C MET A 66 -0.61 8.71 -15.15
N GLY A 67 -1.68 8.77 -14.36
CA GLY A 67 -1.92 9.94 -13.51
C GLY A 67 -0.63 10.26 -12.77
N GLU A 68 -0.20 11.52 -12.84
CA GLU A 68 0.93 12.05 -12.08
C GLU A 68 0.66 11.79 -10.58
N GLY A 69 1.09 10.63 -10.08
CA GLY A 69 0.95 10.29 -8.68
C GLY A 69 1.94 11.12 -7.87
N SER A 70 1.47 12.14 -7.17
CA SER A 70 2.26 12.84 -6.16
C SER A 70 2.41 11.94 -4.92
N PHE A 71 3.64 11.55 -4.57
CA PHE A 71 3.94 10.77 -3.38
C PHE A 71 4.48 11.69 -2.28
N ILE A 72 3.73 11.77 -1.18
CA ILE A 72 4.08 12.64 -0.05
C ILE A 72 4.79 11.82 1.02
N PHE A 73 5.92 12.33 1.51
CA PHE A 73 6.66 11.73 2.61
C PHE A 73 7.21 12.79 3.57
N ALA A 74 7.50 12.40 4.80
CA ALA A 74 8.16 13.24 5.79
C ALA A 74 9.66 12.90 5.90
N ARG A 75 10.46 13.93 6.18
CA ARG A 75 11.88 13.81 6.51
C ARG A 75 12.15 14.49 7.84
N HIS A 76 12.94 13.86 8.71
CA HIS A 76 13.24 14.32 10.06
C HIS A 76 14.72 14.65 10.22
N SER A 77 15.02 15.81 10.79
CA SER A 77 16.40 16.29 10.97
C SER A 77 17.13 15.65 12.15
N GLN A 78 16.39 15.20 13.16
CA GLN A 78 16.93 14.89 14.49
C GLN A 78 17.79 16.08 14.99
N ASP A 79 17.31 17.30 14.73
CA ASP A 79 17.98 18.56 14.99
C ASP A 79 16.96 19.70 15.19
N THR A 80 17.43 20.84 15.66
CA THR A 80 16.63 22.07 15.83
C THR A 80 16.38 22.81 14.51
N THR A 81 17.12 22.45 13.46
CA THR A 81 17.00 23.02 12.12
C THR A 81 16.11 22.18 11.22
N THR A 82 15.19 22.81 10.50
CA THR A 82 14.32 22.12 9.54
C THR A 82 15.12 21.48 8.41
N PRO A 83 14.93 20.17 8.11
CA PRO A 83 15.67 19.50 7.05
C PRO A 83 15.22 19.99 5.67
N GLN A 84 16.14 19.95 4.71
CA GLN A 84 15.83 20.23 3.30
C GLN A 84 15.23 18.99 2.63
N CYS A 85 14.32 19.19 1.68
CA CYS A 85 13.83 18.09 0.85
C CYS A 85 14.97 17.54 -0.02
N PRO A 86 15.08 16.21 -0.18
CA PRO A 86 16.08 15.59 -1.06
C PRO A 86 16.01 16.10 -2.50
N HIS A 87 17.13 16.00 -3.22
CA HIS A 87 17.18 16.39 -4.64
C HIS A 87 16.13 15.62 -5.45
N GLY A 88 15.46 16.31 -6.38
CA GLY A 88 14.39 15.70 -7.19
C GLY A 88 13.03 15.59 -6.49
N THR A 89 12.88 16.23 -5.33
CA THR A 89 11.60 16.32 -4.60
C THR A 89 11.24 17.78 -4.29
N THR A 90 9.95 18.07 -4.18
CA THR A 90 9.43 19.42 -3.94
C THR A 90 8.99 19.57 -2.48
N ARG A 91 9.21 20.74 -1.88
CA ARG A 91 8.78 21.01 -0.50
C ARG A 91 7.31 21.43 -0.48
N LEU A 92 6.49 20.75 0.34
CA LEU A 92 5.07 21.05 0.50
C LEU A 92 4.75 21.88 1.76
N GLN A 93 5.49 21.65 2.84
CA GLN A 93 5.27 22.35 4.11
C GLN A 93 6.55 23.01 4.63
N ASP A 94 6.42 24.26 5.06
CA ASP A 94 7.47 25.03 5.72
C ASP A 94 7.72 24.56 7.15
N GLY A 95 8.34 23.40 7.26
CA GLY A 95 8.81 22.86 8.52
C GLY A 95 7.69 22.38 9.46
N GLY A 96 8.11 21.71 10.52
CA GLY A 96 7.24 21.22 11.57
C GLY A 96 8.06 20.64 12.70
N TYR A 97 7.39 19.93 13.59
CA TYR A 97 7.95 19.20 14.71
C TYR A 97 7.68 17.71 14.53
N SER A 98 8.71 16.92 14.84
CA SER A 98 8.75 15.49 14.55
C SER A 98 7.96 14.71 15.58
N PHE A 99 6.69 14.45 15.26
CA PHE A 99 5.74 13.78 16.10
C PHE A 99 5.77 12.28 15.87
N MET A 100 5.97 11.50 16.94
CA MET A 100 6.01 10.05 16.88
C MET A 100 4.66 9.42 17.20
N GLY A 101 3.86 10.05 18.04
CA GLY A 101 2.57 9.48 18.42
C GLY A 101 2.10 9.90 19.81
N ILE A 102 1.07 9.22 20.27
CA ILE A 102 0.40 9.48 21.55
C ILE A 102 0.18 8.17 22.29
N GLN A 103 -0.05 8.28 23.59
CA GLN A 103 -0.59 7.19 24.38
C GLN A 103 -1.69 7.73 25.27
N GLY A 104 -2.88 7.16 25.13
CA GLY A 104 -4.04 7.48 25.95
C GLY A 104 -4.65 6.19 26.49
N ASP A 105 -5.05 6.20 27.75
CA ASP A 105 -5.71 5.05 28.40
C ASP A 105 -4.95 3.71 28.22
N THR A 106 -3.61 3.74 28.35
CA THR A 106 -2.67 2.61 28.14
C THR A 106 -2.48 2.14 26.69
N TYR A 107 -3.24 2.69 25.74
CA TYR A 107 -3.07 2.39 24.32
C TYR A 107 -2.13 3.41 23.68
N ALA A 108 -1.04 2.93 23.08
CA ALA A 108 -0.13 3.73 22.28
C ALA A 108 -0.54 3.67 20.81
N ALA A 109 -0.54 4.82 20.15
CA ALA A 109 -0.77 4.96 18.72
C ALA A 109 0.38 5.78 18.13
N HIS A 110 1.30 5.12 17.42
CA HIS A 110 2.40 5.81 16.73
C HIS A 110 2.03 6.16 15.29
N GLN A 111 2.66 7.22 14.81
CA GLN A 111 2.67 7.59 13.40
C GLN A 111 3.86 6.92 12.71
N ASP A 112 3.66 6.62 11.43
CA ASP A 112 4.77 6.29 10.56
C ASP A 112 5.57 7.57 10.28
N LEU A 113 6.86 7.57 10.65
CA LEU A 113 7.79 8.69 10.44
C LEU A 113 8.07 8.98 8.96
N GLY A 114 7.72 8.07 8.05
CA GLY A 114 7.75 8.36 6.61
C GLY A 114 6.50 9.10 6.13
N SER A 115 5.43 9.14 6.92
CA SER A 115 4.17 9.78 6.56
C SER A 115 4.14 11.25 6.97
N SER A 116 3.38 12.08 6.25
CA SER A 116 3.20 13.50 6.59
C SER A 116 2.56 13.74 7.97
N GLY A 117 1.81 12.77 8.51
CA GLY A 117 1.20 12.85 9.84
C GLY A 117 2.22 12.93 10.98
N SER A 118 3.44 12.47 10.76
CA SER A 118 4.56 12.61 11.71
C SER A 118 5.17 14.01 11.76
N CYS A 119 4.71 14.94 10.91
CA CYS A 119 5.26 16.29 10.82
C CYS A 119 4.25 17.38 11.19
N LEU A 120 3.98 17.51 12.49
CA LEU A 120 2.99 18.46 12.99
C LEU A 120 3.50 19.90 12.91
N ARG A 121 2.64 20.82 12.46
CA ARG A 121 2.97 22.25 12.31
C ARG A 121 3.26 22.96 13.63
N ARG A 122 2.68 22.48 14.73
CA ARG A 122 2.83 23.07 16.06
C ARG A 122 3.18 21.99 17.06
N PHE A 123 4.06 22.34 17.98
CA PHE A 123 4.33 21.53 19.15
C PHE A 123 3.29 21.81 20.23
N SER A 124 2.90 20.76 20.94
CA SER A 124 2.18 20.82 22.21
C SER A 124 2.58 19.59 23.02
N ALA A 125 2.82 19.73 24.32
CA ALA A 125 3.00 18.59 25.20
C ALA A 125 1.77 17.66 25.20
N MET A 126 0.59 18.22 24.92
CA MET A 126 -0.66 17.48 24.73
C MET A 126 -1.36 17.94 23.45
N PRO A 127 -1.10 17.31 22.29
CA PRO A 127 -1.65 17.72 20.99
C PRO A 127 -3.05 17.15 20.70
N PHE A 128 -3.69 16.49 21.66
CA PHE A 128 -4.98 15.83 21.51
C PHE A 128 -5.89 16.06 22.72
N LEU A 129 -7.16 15.69 22.57
CA LEU A 129 -8.18 15.65 23.60
C LEU A 129 -8.97 14.34 23.45
N PHE A 130 -9.71 13.96 24.48
CA PHE A 130 -10.62 12.81 24.41
C PHE A 130 -12.03 13.26 24.79
N CYS A 131 -13.04 12.61 24.22
CA CYS A 131 -14.44 12.87 24.52
C CYS A 131 -15.13 11.60 24.98
N ASP A 132 -16.04 11.72 25.93
CA ASP A 132 -16.82 10.62 26.47
C ASP A 132 -18.21 10.53 25.83
N ILE A 133 -18.93 9.45 26.16
CA ILE A 133 -20.30 9.22 25.70
C ILE A 133 -21.32 10.22 26.27
N GLY A 134 -20.93 10.99 27.29
CA GLY A 134 -21.73 12.04 27.91
C GLY A 134 -21.65 13.37 27.16
N ASN A 135 -21.14 13.39 25.92
CA ASN A 135 -20.89 14.58 25.11
C ASN A 135 -19.96 15.60 25.80
N SER A 136 -19.11 15.14 26.73
CA SER A 136 -18.10 15.98 27.37
C SER A 136 -16.74 15.68 26.77
N CYS A 137 -15.98 16.72 26.45
CA CYS A 137 -14.62 16.62 25.95
C CYS A 137 -13.64 17.19 26.96
N HIS A 138 -12.52 16.52 27.09
CA HIS A 138 -11.55 16.71 28.15
C HIS A 138 -10.19 16.92 27.53
N TYR A 139 -9.57 18.07 27.84
CA TYR A 139 -8.25 18.41 27.36
C TYR A 139 -7.25 18.32 28.49
N ALA A 140 -6.23 17.47 28.33
CA ALA A 140 -5.07 17.41 29.20
C ALA A 140 -5.40 17.32 30.71
N SER A 141 -6.51 16.64 31.01
CA SER A 141 -7.04 16.39 32.36
C SER A 141 -6.81 14.95 32.83
N ARG A 142 -6.12 14.14 32.01
CA ARG A 142 -5.71 12.77 32.31
C ARG A 142 -4.21 12.63 32.15
N ASN A 143 -3.71 11.55 32.75
CA ASN A 143 -2.32 11.14 32.68
C ASN A 143 -1.99 10.44 31.34
N ASP A 144 -2.12 11.18 30.24
CA ASP A 144 -1.80 10.71 28.91
C ASP A 144 -0.42 11.24 28.45
N TYR A 145 0.08 10.72 27.33
CA TYR A 145 1.42 11.02 26.84
C TYR A 145 1.44 11.40 25.35
N SER A 146 2.40 12.24 24.98
CA SER A 146 2.82 12.46 23.60
C SER A 146 4.31 12.15 23.42
N TYR A 147 4.68 11.65 22.25
CA TYR A 147 6.05 11.22 21.92
C TYR A 147 6.58 12.03 20.73
N TRP A 148 7.82 12.47 20.86
CA TRP A 148 8.46 13.36 19.88
C TRP A 148 9.89 12.89 19.61
N LEU A 149 10.30 12.88 18.34
CA LEU A 149 11.71 12.63 18.01
C LEU A 149 12.57 13.74 18.60
N SER A 150 13.71 13.35 19.15
CA SER A 150 14.62 14.25 19.83
C SER A 150 15.80 14.68 18.96
N THR A 151 16.50 15.71 19.41
CA THR A 151 17.83 16.09 18.93
C THR A 151 18.93 15.31 19.65
N ASN A 152 20.20 15.69 19.42
CA ASN A 152 21.37 15.16 20.12
C ASN A 152 21.61 15.81 21.50
N GLU A 153 20.74 16.73 21.91
CA GLU A 153 20.93 17.48 23.15
C GLU A 153 20.93 16.51 24.35
N PRO A 154 22.01 16.48 25.16
CA PRO A 154 22.14 15.50 26.24
C PRO A 154 21.08 15.72 27.32
N MET A 155 20.69 14.63 27.98
CA MET A 155 19.86 14.70 29.18
C MET A 155 20.61 15.44 30.30
N SER A 156 19.88 16.20 31.11
CA SER A 156 20.40 16.71 32.38
C SER A 156 20.96 15.59 33.25
N ALA A 157 22.10 15.85 33.91
CA ALA A 157 22.72 14.91 34.85
C ALA A 157 21.79 14.51 36.01
N SER A 158 20.82 15.36 36.35
CA SER A 158 19.82 15.10 37.41
C SER A 158 18.66 14.21 36.96
N MET A 159 18.53 13.90 35.66
CA MET A 159 17.36 13.23 35.06
C MET A 159 16.03 13.94 35.35
N SER A 160 16.07 15.22 35.71
CA SER A 160 14.88 16.02 35.98
C SER A 160 14.10 16.28 34.69
N PRO A 161 12.77 16.46 34.76
CA PRO A 161 11.99 16.93 33.62
C PRO A 161 12.58 18.21 33.04
N PHE A 162 12.43 18.39 31.73
CA PHE A 162 12.88 19.60 31.04
C PHE A 162 12.11 20.80 31.58
N GLU A 163 12.80 21.93 31.71
CA GLU A 163 12.10 23.19 31.85
C GLU A 163 11.47 23.56 30.50
N THR A 164 10.35 24.30 30.52
CA THR A 164 9.63 24.68 29.29
C THR A 164 10.51 25.42 28.28
N ARG A 165 11.49 26.21 28.78
CA ARG A 165 12.44 26.95 27.94
C ARG A 165 13.45 26.06 27.19
N ASP A 166 13.68 24.84 27.68
CA ASP A 166 14.67 23.92 27.15
C ASP A 166 14.06 22.94 26.14
N ILE A 167 12.72 22.77 26.13
CA ILE A 167 12.02 21.89 25.17
C ILE A 167 12.45 22.15 23.70
N PRO A 168 12.57 23.40 23.22
CA PRO A 168 12.96 23.66 21.83
C PRO A 168 14.33 23.09 21.43
N SER A 169 15.31 22.98 22.34
CA SER A 169 16.63 22.42 22.01
C SER A 169 16.59 20.89 21.88
N HIS A 170 15.65 20.24 22.56
CA HIS A 170 15.46 18.79 22.49
C HIS A 170 14.56 18.34 21.34
N LEU A 171 13.79 19.23 20.72
CA LEU A 171 12.72 18.86 19.78
C LEU A 171 13.17 18.84 18.31
N SER A 172 13.11 17.66 17.67
CA SER A 172 13.49 17.49 16.26
C SER A 172 12.52 18.19 15.31
N ARG A 173 13.06 18.83 14.27
CA ARG A 173 12.29 19.42 13.16
C ARG A 173 12.12 18.43 12.01
N CYS A 174 11.06 18.64 11.24
CA CYS A 174 10.72 17.85 10.06
C CYS A 174 10.32 18.73 8.87
N ALA A 175 10.30 18.15 7.67
CA ALA A 175 9.74 18.73 6.47
C ALA A 175 8.88 17.68 5.74
N VAL A 176 7.85 18.14 5.05
CA VAL A 176 7.01 17.30 4.19
C VAL A 176 7.36 17.60 2.74
N CYS A 177 7.69 16.55 2.00
CA CYS A 177 8.20 16.60 0.64
C CYS A 177 7.31 15.79 -0.30
N GLU A 178 7.31 16.16 -1.57
CA GLU A 178 6.60 15.53 -2.66
C GLU A 178 7.59 14.93 -3.65
N SER A 179 7.39 13.66 -4.01
CA SER A 179 8.14 12.94 -5.03
C SER A 179 7.19 12.55 -6.16
N SER A 180 7.70 12.52 -7.39
CA SER A 180 6.98 12.01 -8.56
C SER A 180 6.85 10.49 -8.60
N THR A 181 7.59 9.78 -7.75
CA THR A 181 7.56 8.32 -7.64
C THR A 181 7.54 7.86 -6.17
N PRO A 182 7.05 6.63 -5.89
CA PRO A 182 7.01 6.11 -4.52
C PRO A 182 8.39 6.13 -3.88
N VAL A 183 8.43 6.54 -2.61
CA VAL A 183 9.64 6.57 -1.79
C VAL A 183 9.59 5.41 -0.80
N PHE A 184 10.67 4.64 -0.71
CA PHE A 184 10.74 3.47 0.18
C PHE A 184 12.14 3.29 0.76
N ALA A 185 12.22 2.54 1.85
CA ALA A 185 13.47 2.15 2.50
C ALA A 185 13.88 0.72 2.15
N ILE A 186 15.20 0.50 2.12
CA ILE A 186 15.84 -0.82 2.05
C ILE A 186 16.84 -0.97 3.19
N HIS A 187 16.98 -2.19 3.72
CA HIS A 187 17.80 -2.48 4.89
C HIS A 187 18.83 -3.55 4.56
N SER A 188 20.08 -3.37 5.01
CA SER A 188 21.16 -4.31 4.69
C SER A 188 21.31 -5.47 5.67
N GLN A 189 20.82 -5.30 6.91
CA GLN A 189 21.16 -6.19 8.03
C GLN A 189 22.68 -6.38 8.17
N SER A 190 23.44 -5.35 7.82
CA SER A 190 24.90 -5.30 7.79
C SER A 190 25.38 -3.89 8.19
N GLN A 191 26.66 -3.75 8.52
CA GLN A 191 27.28 -2.43 8.66
C GLN A 191 27.41 -1.66 7.36
N ARG A 192 27.27 -2.33 6.21
CA ARG A 192 27.35 -1.72 4.88
C ARG A 192 26.02 -1.09 4.50
N VAL A 193 26.07 0.11 3.91
CA VAL A 193 24.89 0.78 3.37
C VAL A 193 24.40 -0.01 2.15
N PRO A 194 23.12 -0.42 2.10
CA PRO A 194 22.57 -1.09 0.93
C PRO A 194 22.49 -0.11 -0.25
N ALA A 195 22.82 -0.57 -1.46
CA ALA A 195 22.65 0.23 -2.66
C ALA A 195 21.17 0.27 -3.07
N CYS A 196 20.69 1.43 -3.53
CA CYS A 196 19.37 1.50 -4.17
C CYS A 196 19.32 0.58 -5.40
N PRO A 197 18.16 -0.03 -5.70
CA PRO A 197 18.04 -0.88 -6.87
C PRO A 197 18.35 -0.10 -8.15
N ASP A 198 18.78 -0.84 -9.14
CA ASP A 198 18.97 -0.39 -10.50
C ASP A 198 17.77 0.43 -11.04
N GLY A 199 18.02 1.68 -11.43
CA GLY A 199 16.98 2.61 -11.90
C GLY A 199 16.32 3.46 -10.80
N TYR A 200 16.82 3.39 -9.57
CA TYR A 200 16.40 4.21 -8.43
C TYR A 200 17.52 5.15 -8.00
N ASP A 201 17.15 6.35 -7.58
CA ASP A 201 18.06 7.32 -6.99
C ASP A 201 18.02 7.24 -5.47
N LEU A 202 19.17 7.50 -4.85
CA LEU A 202 19.34 7.59 -3.40
C LEU A 202 18.88 8.95 -2.91
N LEU A 203 17.96 8.97 -1.93
CA LEU A 203 17.54 10.19 -1.25
C LEU A 203 18.38 10.46 0.00
N TRP A 204 18.52 9.46 0.88
CA TRP A 204 19.41 9.51 2.05
C TRP A 204 19.78 8.11 2.55
N THR A 205 20.74 8.06 3.48
CA THR A 205 21.16 6.83 4.15
C THR A 205 21.02 6.99 5.66
N GLY A 206 20.91 5.88 6.37
CA GLY A 206 20.67 5.93 7.80
C GLY A 206 20.89 4.62 8.53
N TYR A 207 20.19 4.47 9.64
CA TYR A 207 20.15 3.31 10.50
C TYR A 207 18.73 2.73 10.53
N SER A 208 18.65 1.41 10.47
CA SER A 208 17.41 0.65 10.37
C SER A 208 16.63 0.67 11.69
N PHE A 209 15.75 1.65 11.84
CA PHE A 209 14.88 1.89 12.98
C PHE A 209 13.57 1.08 12.84
N VAL A 210 13.17 0.37 13.90
CA VAL A 210 11.99 -0.50 13.86
C VAL A 210 10.86 0.08 14.70
N PHE A 211 11.09 0.32 15.98
CA PHE A 211 10.06 0.88 16.87
C PHE A 211 10.67 1.40 18.17
N THR A 212 9.85 2.12 18.93
CA THR A 212 10.13 2.56 20.30
C THR A 212 9.10 1.97 21.25
N SER A 213 9.50 1.68 22.50
CA SER A 213 8.54 1.34 23.53
C SER A 213 7.80 2.59 24.02
N ALA A 214 6.50 2.45 24.30
CA ALA A 214 5.76 3.44 25.07
C ALA A 214 5.76 3.05 26.56
N ASP A 215 5.22 3.91 27.42
CA ASP A 215 5.06 3.63 28.84
C ASP A 215 4.19 2.37 29.04
N GLY A 216 4.66 1.40 29.83
CA GLY A 216 4.01 0.08 29.94
C GLY A 216 4.36 -0.94 28.85
N GLY A 217 5.30 -0.61 27.95
CA GLY A 217 6.02 -1.60 27.11
C GLY A 217 5.42 -1.92 25.75
N ARG A 218 4.31 -1.30 25.34
CA ARG A 218 3.71 -1.47 24.00
C ARG A 218 3.92 -0.21 23.18
N GLY A 219 4.46 -0.31 21.97
CA GLY A 219 4.51 0.77 21.00
C GLY A 219 4.36 0.20 19.59
N ASP A 220 3.87 1.00 18.66
CA ASP A 220 3.65 0.52 17.29
C ASP A 220 4.95 0.52 16.48
N GLN A 221 5.01 -0.43 15.57
CA GLN A 221 6.14 -0.64 14.67
C GLN A 221 6.09 0.29 13.45
N GLN A 222 7.25 0.83 13.09
CA GLN A 222 7.46 1.46 11.80
C GLN A 222 7.46 0.41 10.69
N SER A 223 6.76 0.70 9.60
CA SER A 223 6.81 -0.16 8.42
C SER A 223 8.22 -0.18 7.84
N LEU A 224 8.85 -1.35 7.69
CA LEU A 224 10.22 -1.44 7.19
C LEU A 224 10.37 -1.01 5.72
N GLN A 225 9.29 -0.92 4.96
CA GLN A 225 9.31 -0.32 3.62
C GLN A 225 9.23 1.21 3.66
N SER A 226 8.78 1.79 4.78
CA SER A 226 8.58 3.24 4.90
C SER A 226 9.92 3.96 5.05
N PRO A 227 10.07 5.17 4.49
CA PRO A 227 11.21 6.03 4.81
C PRO A 227 11.43 6.26 6.32
N GLY A 228 10.36 6.16 7.12
CA GLY A 228 10.38 6.31 8.57
C GLY A 228 11.20 5.24 9.31
N SER A 229 11.44 4.08 8.70
CA SER A 229 12.31 3.05 9.25
C SER A 229 13.80 3.35 9.05
N CYS A 230 14.16 4.47 8.40
CA CYS A 230 15.53 4.82 8.07
C CYS A 230 15.95 6.19 8.61
N LEU A 231 16.25 6.25 9.91
CA LEU A 231 16.72 7.46 10.58
C LEU A 231 18.17 7.81 10.17
N GLU A 232 18.40 9.05 9.77
CA GLU A 232 19.72 9.52 9.28
C GLU A 232 20.80 9.48 10.38
N LYS A 233 20.40 9.75 11.64
CA LYS A 233 21.30 9.75 12.80
C LYS A 233 20.92 8.63 13.77
N TYR A 234 21.94 7.91 14.24
CA TYR A 234 21.77 6.96 15.34
C TYR A 234 21.73 7.68 16.69
N HIS A 235 20.69 7.40 17.47
CA HIS A 235 20.59 7.73 18.89
C HIS A 235 20.19 6.52 19.72
N ASP A 236 20.84 6.38 20.88
CA ASP A 236 20.45 5.41 21.90
C ASP A 236 18.99 5.67 22.36
N ARG A 237 18.63 6.96 22.44
CA ARG A 237 17.29 7.47 22.78
C ARG A 237 16.89 8.56 21.79
N PRO A 238 16.28 8.21 20.63
CA PRO A 238 15.91 9.17 19.59
C PRO A 238 14.61 9.94 19.90
N TYR A 239 14.09 9.87 21.12
CA TYR A 239 12.78 10.42 21.46
C TYR A 239 12.64 10.71 22.95
N PHE A 240 11.82 11.70 23.27
CA PHE A 240 11.33 11.98 24.62
C PHE A 240 9.81 11.90 24.64
N HIS A 241 9.23 11.82 25.83
CA HIS A 241 7.79 11.94 25.99
C HIS A 241 7.44 13.14 26.83
N CYS A 242 6.26 13.70 26.58
CA CYS A 242 5.63 14.70 27.41
C CYS A 242 4.43 14.09 28.10
N LYS A 243 4.34 14.34 29.39
CA LYS A 243 3.25 13.97 30.28
C LYS A 243 2.52 15.26 30.66
N ASP A 244 1.20 15.23 30.60
CA ASP A 244 0.35 16.39 30.86
C ASP A 244 0.74 17.63 30.00
N HIS A 245 0.60 18.85 30.55
CA HIS A 245 0.78 20.11 29.82
C HIS A 245 2.23 20.60 29.68
N SER A 246 3.19 20.08 30.43
CA SER A 246 4.55 20.67 30.45
C SER A 246 5.69 19.76 30.89
N HIS A 247 5.42 18.53 31.35
CA HIS A 247 6.47 17.67 31.87
C HIS A 247 7.01 16.78 30.76
N CYS A 248 8.02 17.26 30.05
CA CYS A 248 8.74 16.48 29.05
C CYS A 248 10.03 15.93 29.65
N ASN A 249 10.36 14.66 29.40
CA ASN A 249 11.61 14.07 29.86
C ASN A 249 11.98 12.83 29.03
N TYR A 250 13.25 12.41 29.11
CA TYR A 250 13.62 11.06 28.72
C TYR A 250 13.59 10.15 29.96
N TYR A 251 12.93 9.00 29.86
CA TYR A 251 12.86 8.06 30.98
C TYR A 251 13.81 6.87 30.78
N PRO A 252 14.37 6.29 31.87
CA PRO A 252 15.31 5.17 31.78
C PRO A 252 14.74 3.90 31.14
N ASN A 253 13.44 3.66 31.28
CA ASN A 253 12.73 2.47 30.82
C ASN A 253 12.31 2.53 29.34
N MET A 254 12.54 3.66 28.68
CA MET A 254 12.26 3.85 27.25
C MET A 254 13.31 3.11 26.42
N MET A 255 12.87 2.24 25.52
CA MET A 255 13.71 1.38 24.70
C MET A 255 13.51 1.70 23.22
N THR A 256 14.61 1.67 22.49
CA THR A 256 14.66 1.87 21.04
C THR A 256 15.11 0.58 20.38
N PHE A 257 14.38 0.13 19.36
CA PHE A 257 14.67 -1.12 18.66
C PHE A 257 15.13 -0.83 17.23
N TYR A 258 16.30 -1.37 16.90
CA TYR A 258 16.90 -1.30 15.58
C TYR A 258 17.10 -2.70 15.01
N LEU A 259 17.14 -2.84 13.67
CA LEU A 259 17.58 -4.08 13.05
C LEU A 259 19.06 -4.32 13.36
N ALA A 260 19.40 -5.55 13.75
CA ALA A 260 20.77 -5.94 14.02
C ALA A 260 21.56 -6.24 12.74
N THR A 261 22.88 -6.13 12.82
CA THR A 261 23.79 -6.67 11.80
C THR A 261 23.94 -8.18 11.95
N LEU A 262 23.96 -8.88 10.83
CA LEU A 262 24.09 -10.34 10.76
C LEU A 262 25.38 -10.77 10.04
N ASP A 263 26.36 -9.87 9.88
CA ASP A 263 27.61 -10.14 9.16
C ASP A 263 28.41 -11.33 9.75
N ASP A 264 28.30 -11.56 11.06
CA ASP A 264 28.92 -12.68 11.78
C ASP A 264 28.10 -14.00 11.67
N TYR A 265 27.01 -14.02 10.91
CA TYR A 265 26.02 -15.09 10.89
C TYR A 265 25.94 -15.79 9.54
N THR A 266 26.08 -17.12 9.57
CA THR A 266 25.93 -17.96 8.38
C THR A 266 24.71 -18.88 8.55
N GLY A 267 23.52 -18.38 8.25
CA GLY A 267 22.30 -19.22 8.16
C GLY A 267 21.36 -19.13 9.37
N PHE A 268 21.02 -20.29 9.96
CA PHE A 268 19.95 -20.45 10.97
C PHE A 268 20.50 -20.87 12.35
N GLU A 269 21.72 -20.44 12.70
CA GLU A 269 22.34 -20.80 13.98
C GLU A 269 21.54 -20.23 15.18
N LYS A 270 22.09 -20.31 16.40
CA LYS A 270 21.55 -19.57 17.54
C LYS A 270 22.22 -18.20 17.64
N PRO A 271 21.49 -17.09 17.83
CA PRO A 271 22.10 -15.77 18.01
C PRO A 271 23.08 -15.76 19.20
N LYS A 272 24.28 -15.21 18.97
CA LYS A 272 25.30 -15.05 20.02
C LYS A 272 24.87 -13.91 20.95
N LEU A 273 24.63 -14.21 22.23
CA LEU A 273 24.28 -13.20 23.22
C LEU A 273 25.45 -12.21 23.38
N ARG A 274 25.16 -10.92 23.32
CA ARG A 274 26.13 -9.84 23.52
C ARG A 274 25.49 -8.68 24.26
N THR A 275 26.27 -8.03 25.13
CA THR A 275 25.91 -6.75 25.75
C THR A 275 26.82 -5.68 25.17
N LEU A 276 26.24 -4.70 24.48
CA LEU A 276 26.97 -3.63 23.81
C LEU A 276 27.11 -2.43 24.75
N LYS A 277 28.30 -1.85 24.83
CA LYS A 277 28.58 -0.67 25.66
C LYS A 277 28.65 0.59 24.80
N ALA A 278 28.59 1.75 25.45
CA ALA A 278 28.74 3.05 24.80
C ALA A 278 29.97 3.11 23.88
N GLY A 279 29.77 3.58 22.65
CA GLY A 279 30.80 3.74 21.62
C GLY A 279 30.88 2.58 20.63
N THR A 280 30.36 1.39 20.94
CA THR A 280 30.41 0.22 20.03
C THR A 280 29.06 -0.13 19.42
N GLN A 281 27.95 0.44 19.90
CA GLN A 281 26.61 0.02 19.51
C GLN A 281 26.35 0.16 18.01
N ARG A 282 26.83 1.24 17.38
CA ARG A 282 26.63 1.52 15.95
C ARG A 282 27.13 0.41 15.03
N GLN A 283 28.13 -0.36 15.46
CA GLN A 283 28.69 -1.48 14.70
C GLN A 283 27.72 -2.67 14.61
N TYR A 284 26.70 -2.71 15.45
CA TYR A 284 25.75 -3.83 15.50
C TYR A 284 24.37 -3.44 14.96
N ILE A 285 24.26 -2.24 14.40
CA ILE A 285 23.01 -1.72 13.86
C ILE A 285 23.07 -1.72 12.34
N SER A 286 22.08 -2.39 11.76
CA SER A 286 21.83 -2.47 10.33
C SER A 286 21.74 -1.08 9.71
N ARG A 287 22.31 -0.92 8.52
CA ARG A 287 22.19 0.30 7.72
C ARG A 287 20.98 0.22 6.79
N CYS A 288 20.55 1.39 6.35
CA CYS A 288 19.47 1.52 5.39
C CYS A 288 19.74 2.64 4.39
N ALA A 289 19.01 2.58 3.28
CA ALA A 289 18.95 3.61 2.26
C ALA A 289 17.50 3.88 1.91
N VAL A 290 17.16 5.15 1.67
CA VAL A 290 15.85 5.55 1.16
C VAL A 290 16.00 5.92 -0.29
N CYS A 291 15.12 5.36 -1.12
CA CYS A 291 15.22 5.38 -2.56
C CYS A 291 13.89 5.81 -3.18
N HIS A 292 13.96 6.38 -4.38
CA HIS A 292 12.80 6.61 -5.24
C HIS A 292 13.16 6.32 -6.70
N ALA A 293 12.16 6.01 -7.53
CA ALA A 293 12.40 5.66 -8.92
C ALA A 293 12.85 6.88 -9.72
N ASN A 294 13.92 6.73 -10.50
CA ASN A 294 14.34 7.74 -11.47
C ASN A 294 13.66 7.46 -12.81
N LEU A 295 12.65 8.26 -13.15
CA LEU A 295 11.86 8.08 -14.38
C LEU A 295 12.71 8.18 -15.66
N PHE A 296 13.79 8.97 -15.69
CA PHE A 296 14.71 9.02 -16.83
C PHE A 296 15.52 7.73 -16.98
N LYS A 297 16.01 7.15 -15.89
CA LYS A 297 16.74 5.88 -15.91
C LYS A 297 15.82 4.69 -16.23
N GLN A 298 14.55 4.77 -15.82
CA GLN A 298 13.56 3.72 -16.09
C GLN A 298 13.06 3.73 -17.54
N THR A 299 12.86 4.91 -18.14
CA THR A 299 12.47 5.03 -19.56
C THR A 299 13.59 4.59 -20.52
N ALA A 300 14.86 4.81 -20.16
CA ALA A 300 16.01 4.33 -20.93
C ALA A 300 16.14 2.79 -21.01
N ARG A 301 15.41 2.04 -20.16
CA ARG A 301 15.38 0.56 -20.18
C ARG A 301 14.35 -0.04 -21.14
N GLY A 302 13.58 0.79 -21.85
CA GLY A 302 12.52 0.34 -22.76
C GLY A 302 11.32 -0.28 -22.02
N PRO A 303 10.17 -0.45 -22.69
CA PRO A 303 8.88 -0.79 -22.06
C PRO A 303 8.78 -2.22 -21.45
N SER A 304 9.88 -2.96 -21.32
CA SER A 304 9.86 -4.38 -20.91
C SER A 304 9.99 -4.62 -19.40
N ALA A 305 10.54 -3.68 -18.63
CA ALA A 305 10.86 -3.94 -17.21
C ALA A 305 9.69 -3.71 -16.25
N PHE A 306 8.77 -2.79 -16.55
CA PHE A 306 7.66 -2.46 -15.63
C PHE A 306 6.44 -3.39 -15.81
N PHE A 307 6.18 -3.86 -17.03
CA PHE A 307 5.04 -4.74 -17.33
C PHE A 307 5.23 -6.21 -16.93
N ALA A 308 6.45 -6.63 -16.62
CA ALA A 308 6.73 -8.02 -16.25
C ALA A 308 6.32 -8.37 -14.79
N GLN A 309 6.13 -7.38 -13.93
CA GLN A 309 5.90 -7.61 -12.50
C GLN A 309 4.43 -7.55 -12.07
N VAL A 310 3.55 -6.97 -12.90
CA VAL A 310 2.10 -6.88 -12.64
C VAL A 310 1.31 -8.09 -13.16
N LYS A 311 1.94 -8.98 -13.94
CA LYS A 311 1.31 -10.23 -14.43
C LYS A 311 1.59 -11.47 -13.57
N LYS A 312 2.19 -11.31 -12.38
CA LYS A 312 2.52 -12.41 -11.46
C LYS A 312 1.92 -12.26 -10.06
N LEU A 313 0.86 -11.46 -9.92
CA LEU A 313 -0.05 -11.49 -8.78
C LEU A 313 -1.46 -11.80 -9.28
#